data_AF-A0AAJ5D0J2-F1
#
_entry.id   AF-A0AAJ5D0J2-F1
#
_cell.length_a   1.000
_cell.length_b   1.000
_cell.length_c   1.000
_cell.angle_alpha   90.00
_cell.angle_beta   90.00
_cell.angle_gamma   90.00
#
_symmetry.space_group_name_H-M   'P 1'
#
loop_
_entity.id
_entity.type
_entity.pdbx_description
1 polymer ?
#
loop_
_entity_poly.entity_id
_entity_poly.type
_entity_poly.pdbx_seq_one_letter_code
_entity_poly.pdbx_strand_id
1 'polypeptide(L)'
;MHSEKKFDASSIEGWLPDAYVAAPIVPPLAVPSLPDRRSLREMAVEVSVRLAGGLALGAFAFVAWLQWSAAPERITLLLLVATSSLTVGLALFTRVPAKRDWRLVPVVVSVCGTFYFLAVRLEPGMRLIPENVGAFVCGVGILWQLYAKASLRRSFGIVPANRGIVSSGAYRWVRHPIYLGYVIADMGFLLTNFGAWNVTVYGGLLALQVIRILQEERFLASDPAYGEYRAKVRYRVLPGLF
;
A
#
# COMPACT_ATOMS: atom_id res chain seq x y z
N MET A 1 84.43 -1.76 33.26
CA MET A 1 83.94 -0.39 33.55
C MET A 1 83.17 0.13 32.34
N HIS A 2 81.85 0.03 32.35
CA HIS A 2 80.96 0.73 31.43
C HIS A 2 79.74 1.17 32.25
N SER A 3 79.64 2.48 32.49
CA SER A 3 78.58 3.10 33.28
C SER A 3 77.46 3.52 32.33
N GLU A 4 76.34 2.80 32.33
CA GLU A 4 75.11 3.23 31.67
C GLU A 4 74.54 4.45 32.41
N LYS A 5 74.48 5.60 31.72
CA LYS A 5 73.70 6.75 32.17
C LYS A 5 72.22 6.45 31.90
N LYS A 6 71.45 6.19 32.96
CA LYS A 6 69.98 6.17 32.91
C LYS A 6 69.47 7.54 32.44
N PHE A 7 68.72 7.56 31.35
CA PHE A 7 67.99 8.73 30.87
C PHE A 7 66.79 8.97 31.77
N ASP A 8 66.71 10.15 32.37
CA ASP A 8 65.64 10.53 33.30
C ASP A 8 64.47 11.14 32.52
N ALA A 9 63.38 10.36 32.41
CA ALA A 9 62.17 10.74 31.69
C ALA A 9 61.38 11.88 32.37
N SER A 10 61.73 12.28 33.60
CA SER A 10 61.08 13.41 34.30
C SER A 10 61.38 14.78 33.65
N SER A 11 62.39 14.83 32.76
CA SER A 11 62.82 16.06 32.07
C SER A 11 61.85 16.55 31.00
N ILE A 12 60.87 15.74 30.58
CA ILE A 12 60.01 16.00 29.42
C ILE A 12 58.62 16.56 29.82
N GLU A 13 58.21 16.40 31.09
CA GLU A 13 56.88 16.81 31.57
C GLU A 13 56.66 18.34 31.59
N GLY A 14 57.72 19.16 31.43
CA GLY A 14 57.63 20.62 31.45
C GLY A 14 57.40 21.32 30.10
N TRP A 15 57.33 20.59 28.98
CA TRP A 15 57.32 21.19 27.62
C TRP A 15 55.99 21.09 26.86
N LEU A 16 54.95 20.50 27.44
CA LEU A 16 53.64 20.40 26.81
C LEU A 16 52.70 21.46 27.39
N PRO A 17 52.21 22.43 26.60
CA PRO A 17 51.18 23.35 27.07
C PRO A 17 49.91 22.57 27.48
N ASP A 18 49.28 22.97 28.58
CA ASP A 18 48.11 22.33 29.21
C ASP A 18 46.94 22.02 28.24
N ALA A 19 46.93 22.66 27.07
CA ALA A 19 45.96 22.44 26.00
C ALA A 19 45.98 21.03 25.37
N TYR A 20 47.06 20.26 25.52
CA TYR A 20 47.16 18.91 24.91
C TYR A 20 46.75 17.76 25.82
N VAL A 21 46.62 17.98 27.14
CA VAL A 21 46.27 16.91 28.10
C VAL A 21 44.76 16.61 28.10
N ALA A 22 43.94 17.46 27.48
CA ALA A 22 42.49 17.38 27.51
C ALA A 22 41.82 17.30 26.13
N ALA A 23 42.47 16.73 25.11
CA ALA A 23 41.78 16.42 23.86
C ALA A 23 40.75 15.29 24.12
N PRO A 24 39.44 15.52 23.91
CA PRO A 24 38.46 14.46 24.08
C PRO A 24 38.78 13.33 23.12
N ILE A 25 38.90 12.11 23.65
CA ILE A 25 39.03 10.89 22.86
C ILE A 25 37.81 10.86 21.93
N VAL A 26 38.03 11.15 20.65
CA VAL A 26 36.97 11.04 19.64
C VAL A 26 36.51 9.59 19.67
N PRO A 27 35.24 9.29 20.00
CA PRO A 27 34.77 7.92 20.00
C PRO A 27 35.02 7.35 18.59
N PRO A 28 35.49 6.09 18.49
CA PRO A 28 35.72 5.48 17.19
C PRO A 28 34.45 5.64 16.35
N LEU A 29 34.62 6.14 15.12
CA LEU A 29 33.53 6.27 14.14
C LEU A 29 32.74 4.97 14.15
N ALA A 30 31.45 5.05 14.49
CA ALA A 30 30.58 3.89 14.55
C ALA A 30 30.65 3.16 13.20
N VAL A 31 31.28 1.99 13.19
CA VAL A 31 31.34 1.15 11.99
C VAL A 31 29.88 0.80 11.66
N PRO A 32 29.40 1.04 10.44
CA PRO A 32 28.04 0.67 10.06
C PRO A 32 27.86 -0.82 10.35
N SER A 33 27.00 -1.14 11.32
CA SER A 33 26.69 -2.53 11.64
C SER A 33 26.15 -3.19 10.37
N LEU A 34 26.73 -4.33 9.97
CA LEU A 34 26.17 -5.13 8.89
C LEU A 34 24.70 -5.40 9.19
N PRO A 35 23.79 -5.26 8.21
CA PRO A 35 22.37 -5.48 8.43
C PRO A 35 22.14 -6.88 9.03
N ASP A 36 21.39 -6.93 10.13
CA ASP A 36 21.06 -8.16 10.86
C ASP A 36 20.57 -9.25 9.89
N ARG A 37 20.97 -10.52 10.05
CA ARG A 37 20.57 -11.61 9.15
C ARG A 37 19.04 -11.79 9.07
N ARG A 38 18.30 -11.36 10.09
CA ARG A 38 16.82 -11.25 10.04
C ARG A 38 16.34 -10.25 8.98
N SER A 39 17.04 -9.13 8.82
CA SER A 39 16.78 -8.11 7.80
C SER A 39 16.92 -8.66 6.38
N LEU A 40 17.93 -9.50 6.11
CA LEU A 40 18.13 -10.09 4.77
C LEU A 40 16.97 -11.01 4.34
N ARG A 41 16.47 -11.85 5.26
CA ARG A 41 15.33 -12.74 4.98
C ARG A 41 14.04 -11.93 4.76
N GLU A 42 13.80 -10.91 5.58
CA GLU A 42 12.63 -10.03 5.46
C GLU A 42 12.65 -9.26 4.14
N MET A 43 13.81 -8.70 3.76
CA MET A 43 14.00 -8.05 2.46
C MET A 43 13.80 -9.03 1.30
N ALA A 44 14.33 -10.25 1.40
CA ALA A 44 14.14 -11.26 0.36
C ALA A 44 12.66 -11.62 0.19
N VAL A 45 11.93 -11.85 1.29
CA VAL A 45 10.49 -12.13 1.25
C VAL A 45 9.72 -10.96 0.66
N GLU A 46 10.04 -9.72 1.05
CA GLU A 46 9.39 -8.52 0.53
C GLU A 46 9.62 -8.36 -0.98
N VAL A 47 10.85 -8.54 -1.44
CA VAL A 47 11.21 -8.50 -2.86
C VAL A 47 10.48 -9.62 -3.61
N SER A 48 10.45 -10.84 -3.08
CA SER A 48 9.73 -11.96 -3.70
C SER A 48 8.24 -11.71 -3.83
N VAL A 49 7.58 -11.17 -2.80
CA VAL A 49 6.15 -10.83 -2.84
C VAL A 49 5.88 -9.74 -3.88
N ARG A 50 6.74 -8.72 -3.96
CA ARG A 50 6.60 -7.64 -4.94
C ARG A 50 6.79 -8.13 -6.37
N LEU A 51 7.81 -8.95 -6.60
CA LEU A 51 8.05 -9.57 -7.91
C LEU A 51 6.89 -10.47 -8.32
N ALA A 52 6.41 -11.34 -7.42
CA ALA A 52 5.25 -12.20 -7.68
C ALA A 52 4.00 -11.38 -8.01
N GLY A 53 3.74 -10.30 -7.26
CA GLY A 53 2.61 -9.41 -7.52
C GLY A 53 2.71 -8.68 -8.87
N GLY A 54 3.91 -8.20 -9.21
CA GLY A 54 4.19 -7.57 -10.51
C GLY A 54 4.03 -8.53 -11.69
N LEU A 55 4.52 -9.76 -11.56
CA LEU A 55 4.35 -10.81 -12.56
C LEU A 55 2.88 -11.20 -12.73
N ALA A 56 2.14 -11.35 -11.64
CA ALA A 56 0.71 -11.66 -11.70
C ALA A 56 -0.10 -10.55 -12.39
N LEU A 57 0.20 -9.28 -12.08
CA LEU A 57 -0.40 -8.13 -12.76
C LEU A 57 -0.02 -8.09 -14.25
N GLY A 58 1.26 -8.36 -14.57
CA GLY A 58 1.75 -8.39 -15.95
C GLY A 58 1.09 -9.49 -16.79
N ALA A 59 0.98 -10.70 -16.25
CA ALA A 59 0.30 -11.82 -16.90
C ALA A 59 -1.19 -11.51 -17.12
N PHE A 60 -1.87 -10.95 -16.10
CA PHE A 60 -3.25 -10.51 -16.23
C PHE A 60 -3.43 -9.44 -17.32
N ALA A 61 -2.57 -8.42 -17.33
CA ALA A 61 -2.59 -7.37 -18.33
C ALA A 61 -2.35 -7.92 -19.74
N PHE A 62 -1.45 -8.89 -19.88
CA PHE A 62 -1.19 -9.55 -21.15
C PHE A 62 -2.41 -10.34 -21.65
N VAL A 63 -3.07 -11.13 -20.79
CA VAL A 63 -4.31 -11.85 -21.18
C VAL A 63 -5.43 -10.87 -21.53
N ALA A 64 -5.59 -9.79 -20.76
CA ALA A 64 -6.57 -8.75 -21.06
C ALA A 64 -6.28 -8.05 -22.39
N TRP A 65 -5.00 -7.79 -22.70
CA TRP A 65 -4.57 -7.25 -23.98
C TRP A 65 -4.88 -8.20 -25.13
N LEU A 66 -4.63 -9.51 -24.99
CA LEU A 66 -4.97 -10.49 -26.02
C LEU A 66 -6.48 -10.49 -26.31
N GLN A 67 -7.30 -10.50 -25.25
CA GLN A 67 -8.77 -10.46 -25.37
C GLN A 67 -9.26 -9.15 -26.01
N TRP A 68 -8.65 -8.02 -25.67
CA TRP A 68 -8.96 -6.74 -26.30
C TRP A 68 -8.49 -6.68 -27.76
N SER A 69 -7.32 -7.23 -28.09
CA SER A 69 -6.82 -7.26 -29.47
C SER A 69 -7.72 -8.08 -30.40
N ALA A 70 -8.41 -9.09 -29.86
CA ALA A 70 -9.42 -9.86 -30.58
C ALA A 70 -10.77 -9.14 -30.70
N ALA A 71 -11.08 -8.23 -29.77
CA ALA A 71 -12.34 -7.47 -29.72
C ALA A 71 -12.09 -6.03 -29.21
N PRO A 72 -11.56 -5.12 -30.06
CA PRO A 72 -11.08 -3.80 -29.64
C PRO A 72 -12.16 -2.87 -29.09
N GLU A 73 -13.43 -3.18 -29.33
CA GLU A 73 -14.53 -2.44 -28.74
C GLU A 73 -14.57 -2.56 -27.21
N ARG A 74 -14.01 -3.63 -26.64
CA ARG A 74 -14.06 -3.97 -25.19
C ARG A 74 -13.13 -3.12 -24.32
N ILE A 75 -13.28 -1.81 -24.36
CA ILE A 75 -12.46 -0.82 -23.65
C ILE A 75 -12.47 -1.06 -22.12
N THR A 76 -13.54 -1.63 -21.57
CA THR A 76 -13.65 -1.96 -20.15
C THR A 76 -12.56 -2.92 -19.65
N LEU A 77 -12.00 -3.78 -20.52
CA LEU A 77 -10.86 -4.64 -20.16
C LEU A 77 -9.60 -3.83 -19.84
N LEU A 78 -9.31 -2.80 -20.64
CA LEU A 78 -8.16 -1.92 -20.41
C LEU A 78 -8.34 -1.10 -19.14
N LEU A 79 -9.57 -0.65 -18.87
CA LEU A 79 -9.89 0.07 -17.63
C LEU A 79 -9.81 -0.84 -16.40
N LEU A 80 -10.15 -2.13 -16.53
CA LEU A 80 -9.94 -3.12 -15.47
C LEU A 80 -8.45 -3.32 -15.17
N VAL A 81 -7.60 -3.38 -16.21
CA VAL A 81 -6.14 -3.42 -16.03
C VAL A 81 -5.64 -2.13 -15.36
N ALA A 82 -6.17 -0.96 -15.75
CA ALA A 82 -5.79 0.32 -15.17
C ALA A 82 -6.13 0.40 -13.66
N THR A 83 -7.36 0.01 -13.26
CA THR A 83 -7.75 -0.01 -11.84
C THR A 83 -6.97 -1.05 -11.03
N SER A 84 -6.69 -2.21 -11.62
CA SER A 84 -5.86 -3.26 -10.99
C SER A 84 -4.42 -2.77 -10.79
N SER A 85 -3.86 -2.08 -11.79
CA SER A 85 -2.52 -1.47 -11.72
C SER A 85 -2.47 -0.36 -10.68
N LEU A 86 -3.52 0.45 -10.56
CA LEU A 86 -3.60 1.49 -9.54
C LEU A 86 -3.69 0.90 -8.12
N THR A 87 -4.26 -0.29 -7.96
CA THR A 87 -4.39 -0.98 -6.67
C THR A 87 -3.10 -1.70 -6.28
N VAL A 88 -2.58 -2.53 -7.18
CA VAL A 88 -1.36 -3.32 -6.96
C VAL A 88 -0.14 -2.41 -7.00
N GLY A 89 -0.04 -1.49 -7.95
CA GLY A 89 1.10 -0.57 -8.07
C GLY A 89 1.35 0.20 -6.79
N LEU A 90 0.32 0.81 -6.20
CA LEU A 90 0.47 1.46 -4.89
C LEU A 90 0.92 0.47 -3.81
N ALA A 91 0.31 -0.72 -3.75
CA ALA A 91 0.70 -1.74 -2.76
C ALA A 91 2.15 -2.22 -2.92
N LEU A 92 2.68 -2.27 -4.14
CA LEU A 92 4.07 -2.66 -4.45
C LEU A 92 5.09 -1.60 -4.00
N PHE A 93 4.70 -0.32 -4.00
CA PHE A 93 5.58 0.79 -3.66
C PHE A 93 5.37 1.34 -2.24
N THR A 94 4.28 0.99 -1.56
CA THR A 94 4.04 1.38 -0.16
C THR A 94 4.91 0.57 0.81
N ARG A 95 5.49 1.23 1.81
CA ARG A 95 6.25 0.58 2.89
C ARG A 95 5.36 -0.37 3.69
N VAL A 96 5.91 -1.54 4.04
CA VAL A 96 5.23 -2.52 4.91
C VAL A 96 4.94 -1.86 6.27
N PRO A 97 3.71 -1.97 6.81
CA PRO A 97 3.38 -1.44 8.12
C PRO A 97 4.29 -2.05 9.21
N ALA A 98 4.79 -1.21 10.12
CA ALA A 98 5.66 -1.64 11.22
C ALA A 98 4.99 -2.65 12.18
N LYS A 99 3.65 -2.70 12.18
CA LYS A 99 2.87 -3.75 12.86
C LYS A 99 1.97 -4.42 11.82
N ARG A 100 2.31 -5.65 11.45
CA ARG A 100 1.49 -6.49 10.57
C ARG A 100 0.73 -7.50 11.41
N ASP A 101 -0.59 -7.51 11.31
CA ASP A 101 -1.41 -8.56 11.91
C ASP A 101 -1.23 -9.84 11.06
N TRP A 102 -0.52 -10.81 11.62
CA TRP A 102 -0.21 -12.09 10.98
C TRP A 102 -1.28 -13.16 11.18
N ARG A 103 -2.42 -12.81 11.80
CA ARG A 103 -3.57 -13.71 11.87
C ARG A 103 -4.00 -14.14 10.46
N LEU A 104 -4.42 -15.39 10.34
CA LEU A 104 -4.79 -16.00 9.05
C LEU A 104 -5.84 -15.17 8.31
N VAL A 105 -6.87 -14.71 9.02
CA VAL A 105 -8.02 -14.00 8.42
C VAL A 105 -7.60 -12.67 7.76
N PRO A 106 -6.94 -11.70 8.45
CA PRO A 106 -6.45 -10.47 7.82
C PRO A 106 -5.52 -10.71 6.62
N VAL A 107 -4.66 -11.73 6.70
CA VAL A 107 -3.72 -12.07 5.62
C VAL A 107 -4.49 -12.57 4.39
N VAL A 108 -5.38 -13.55 4.56
CA VAL A 108 -6.20 -14.09 3.47
C VAL A 108 -7.06 -13.00 2.84
N VAL A 109 -7.73 -12.19 3.67
CA VAL A 109 -8.58 -11.09 3.21
C VAL A 109 -7.79 -10.07 2.40
N SER A 110 -6.58 -9.72 2.84
CA SER A 110 -5.71 -8.78 2.15
C SER A 110 -5.20 -9.34 0.82
N VAL A 111 -4.76 -10.61 0.79
CA VAL A 111 -4.25 -11.27 -0.42
C VAL A 111 -5.39 -11.45 -1.43
N CYS A 112 -6.49 -12.11 -1.04
CA CYS A 112 -7.63 -12.33 -1.92
C CYS A 112 -8.24 -11.02 -2.41
N GLY A 113 -8.38 -10.02 -1.54
CA GLY A 113 -8.92 -8.72 -1.93
C GLY A 113 -7.99 -7.91 -2.84
N THR A 114 -6.67 -8.12 -2.78
CA THR A 114 -5.71 -7.43 -3.65
C THR A 114 -5.58 -8.10 -5.01
N PHE A 115 -5.65 -9.44 -5.04
CA PHE A 115 -5.45 -10.25 -6.25
C PHE A 115 -6.75 -10.82 -6.85
N TYR A 116 -7.92 -10.30 -6.45
CA TYR A 116 -9.22 -10.78 -6.95
C TYR A 116 -9.32 -10.73 -8.48
N PHE A 117 -8.64 -9.78 -9.12
CA PHE A 117 -8.65 -9.60 -10.57
C PHE A 117 -8.16 -10.84 -11.32
N LEU A 118 -7.30 -11.67 -10.72
CA LEU A 118 -6.86 -12.94 -11.29
C LEU A 118 -7.99 -13.97 -11.41
N ALA A 119 -9.02 -13.85 -10.57
CA ALA A 119 -10.19 -14.71 -10.62
C ALA A 119 -11.27 -14.20 -11.59
N VAL A 120 -11.16 -12.97 -12.09
CA VAL A 120 -12.15 -12.39 -13.01
C VAL A 120 -12.05 -13.05 -14.38
N ARG A 121 -13.20 -13.44 -14.94
CA ARG A 121 -13.27 -14.01 -16.29
C ARG A 121 -13.31 -12.89 -17.33
N LEU A 122 -12.32 -12.91 -18.22
CA LEU A 122 -12.13 -11.91 -19.28
C LEU A 122 -12.78 -12.29 -20.62
N GLU A 123 -13.27 -13.52 -20.75
CA GLU A 123 -14.05 -13.96 -21.90
C GLU A 123 -15.34 -13.12 -22.03
N PRO A 124 -15.89 -12.96 -23.25
CA PRO A 124 -17.14 -12.23 -23.45
C PRO A 124 -18.28 -12.81 -22.61
N GLY A 125 -18.86 -11.98 -21.73
CA GLY A 125 -20.08 -12.30 -20.98
C GLY A 125 -21.32 -11.72 -21.64
N MET A 126 -22.45 -11.81 -20.94
CA MET A 126 -23.68 -11.12 -21.33
C MET A 126 -23.48 -9.60 -21.12
N ARG A 127 -23.74 -8.81 -22.17
CA ARG A 127 -23.66 -7.34 -22.09
C ARG A 127 -25.00 -6.81 -21.59
N LEU A 128 -25.10 -6.49 -20.29
CA LEU A 128 -26.33 -5.88 -19.72
C LEU A 128 -26.41 -4.39 -20.03
N ILE A 129 -25.26 -3.72 -20.11
CA ILE A 129 -25.16 -2.32 -20.52
C ILE A 129 -24.22 -2.18 -21.73
N PRO A 130 -24.40 -1.13 -22.55
CA PRO A 130 -23.46 -0.81 -23.61
C PRO A 130 -22.05 -0.56 -23.09
N GLU A 131 -21.06 -0.96 -23.89
CA GLU A 131 -19.64 -0.90 -23.54
C GLU A 131 -19.14 0.53 -23.23
N ASN A 132 -19.64 1.53 -23.96
CA ASN A 132 -19.33 2.94 -23.71
C ASN A 132 -19.89 3.43 -22.36
N VAL A 133 -21.08 2.96 -21.97
CA VAL A 133 -21.66 3.27 -20.64
C VAL A 133 -20.85 2.59 -19.55
N GLY A 134 -20.49 1.31 -19.74
CA GLY A 134 -19.60 0.59 -18.83
C GLY A 134 -18.24 1.27 -18.67
N ALA A 135 -17.61 1.67 -19.78
CA ALA A 135 -16.34 2.37 -19.79
C ALA A 135 -16.42 3.73 -19.09
N PHE A 136 -17.52 4.47 -19.28
CA PHE A 136 -17.78 5.72 -18.56
C PHE A 136 -17.86 5.48 -17.04
N VAL A 137 -18.64 4.49 -16.60
CA VAL A 137 -18.76 4.12 -15.18
C VAL A 137 -17.40 3.71 -14.60
N CYS A 138 -16.63 2.88 -15.33
CA CYS A 138 -15.26 2.54 -14.97
C CYS A 138 -14.37 3.77 -14.81
N GLY A 139 -14.41 4.69 -15.77
CA GLY A 139 -13.65 5.93 -15.76
C GLY A 139 -13.98 6.81 -14.56
N VAL A 140 -15.27 6.98 -14.24
CA VAL A 140 -15.72 7.71 -13.04
C VAL A 140 -15.17 7.06 -11.77
N GLY A 141 -15.24 5.74 -11.67
CA GLY A 141 -14.68 5.00 -10.53
C GLY A 141 -13.17 5.23 -10.39
N ILE A 142 -12.41 5.14 -11.47
CA ILE A 142 -10.95 5.38 -11.48
C ILE A 142 -10.63 6.83 -11.07
N LEU A 143 -11.32 7.82 -11.63
CA LEU A 143 -11.13 9.23 -11.27
C LEU A 143 -11.44 9.48 -9.80
N TRP A 144 -12.50 8.86 -9.27
CA TRP A 144 -12.83 8.94 -7.85
C TRP A 144 -11.74 8.30 -6.98
N GLN A 145 -11.19 7.15 -7.36
CA GLN A 145 -10.05 6.55 -6.66
C GLN A 145 -8.84 7.48 -6.63
N LEU A 146 -8.51 8.11 -7.77
CA LEU A 146 -7.40 9.06 -7.86
C LEU A 146 -7.65 10.28 -6.97
N TYR A 147 -8.86 10.82 -6.95
CA TYR A 147 -9.25 11.92 -6.07
C TYR A 147 -9.16 11.53 -4.59
N ALA A 148 -9.63 10.33 -4.22
CA ALA A 148 -9.56 9.80 -2.86
C ALA A 148 -8.12 9.59 -2.41
N LYS A 149 -7.26 9.04 -3.27
CA LYS A 149 -5.83 8.86 -3.02
C LYS A 149 -5.11 10.21 -2.91
N ALA A 150 -5.42 11.17 -3.79
CA ALA A 150 -4.88 12.53 -3.72
C ALA A 150 -5.34 13.27 -2.46
N SER A 151 -6.54 12.98 -1.93
CA SER A 151 -7.02 13.58 -0.67
C SER A 151 -6.20 13.15 0.54
N LEU A 152 -5.50 12.01 0.47
CA LEU A 152 -4.56 11.56 1.51
C LEU A 152 -3.20 12.29 1.46
N ARG A 153 -2.90 13.07 0.40
CA ARG A 153 -1.65 13.77 0.05
C ARG A 153 -0.54 13.82 1.12
N ARG A 154 -0.74 14.46 2.28
CA ARG A 154 0.31 14.62 3.32
C ARG A 154 0.45 13.44 4.29
N SER A 155 -0.52 12.53 4.35
CA SER A 155 -0.49 11.30 5.18
C SER A 155 -0.07 10.05 4.40
N PHE A 156 0.18 10.17 3.08
CA PHE A 156 0.67 9.07 2.22
C PHE A 156 2.21 9.01 2.10
N GLY A 157 2.93 9.76 2.95
CA GLY A 157 4.40 9.89 2.89
C GLY A 157 5.13 8.78 3.65
N ILE A 158 6.26 8.36 3.07
CA ILE A 158 7.20 7.26 3.39
C ILE A 158 7.74 7.22 4.85
N VAL A 159 7.33 8.13 5.74
CA VAL A 159 7.82 8.22 7.13
C VAL A 159 6.68 7.90 8.12
N PRO A 160 6.83 6.86 8.96
CA PRO A 160 5.81 6.46 9.93
C PRO A 160 5.89 7.37 11.16
N ALA A 161 5.14 8.47 11.13
CA ALA A 161 4.69 9.15 12.34
C ALA A 161 3.17 9.24 12.24
N ASN A 162 2.47 8.95 13.33
CA ASN A 162 1.02 9.00 13.43
C ASN A 162 0.48 10.37 12.92
N ARG A 163 0.08 10.47 11.64
CA ARG A 163 -0.24 11.76 10.98
C ARG A 163 -1.70 12.19 11.12
N GLY A 164 -2.47 11.55 11.99
CA GLY A 164 -3.83 11.96 12.32
C GLY A 164 -4.88 11.58 11.27
N ILE A 165 -6.12 11.57 11.70
CA ILE A 165 -7.28 11.17 10.89
C ILE A 165 -7.57 12.24 9.82
N VAL A 166 -7.52 11.85 8.56
CA VAL A 166 -7.85 12.72 7.42
C VAL A 166 -9.36 12.79 7.27
N SER A 167 -9.92 13.99 7.35
CA SER A 167 -11.37 14.26 7.21
C SER A 167 -11.70 15.24 6.07
N SER A 168 -10.73 15.55 5.21
CA SER A 168 -10.86 16.50 4.09
C SER A 168 -10.86 15.81 2.72
N GLY A 169 -11.11 16.57 1.65
CA GLY A 169 -11.25 16.02 0.30
C GLY A 169 -12.37 14.99 0.22
N ALA A 170 -12.11 13.83 -0.40
CA ALA A 170 -13.07 12.73 -0.54
C ALA A 170 -13.57 12.17 0.81
N TYR A 171 -12.74 12.26 1.86
CA TYR A 171 -13.04 11.74 3.20
C TYR A 171 -14.10 12.55 3.94
N ARG A 172 -14.53 13.71 3.43
CA ARG A 172 -15.68 14.44 3.99
C ARG A 172 -17.03 13.76 3.69
N TRP A 173 -17.08 12.96 2.62
CA TRP A 173 -18.34 12.40 2.11
C TRP A 173 -18.61 11.01 2.69
N VAL A 174 -17.58 10.18 2.70
CA VAL A 174 -17.63 8.79 3.17
C VAL A 174 -16.29 8.45 3.83
N ARG A 175 -16.28 7.53 4.80
CA ARG A 175 -15.07 7.18 5.56
C ARG A 175 -14.02 6.44 4.73
N HIS A 176 -14.47 5.73 3.70
CA HIS A 176 -13.68 4.81 2.87
C HIS A 176 -13.85 5.12 1.37
N PRO A 177 -13.51 6.34 0.92
CA PRO A 177 -13.81 6.80 -0.44
C PRO A 177 -13.06 6.02 -1.52
N ILE A 178 -11.87 5.47 -1.23
CA ILE A 178 -11.13 4.63 -2.19
C ILE A 178 -11.95 3.39 -2.56
N TYR A 179 -12.56 2.73 -1.56
CA TYR A 179 -13.38 1.54 -1.77
C TYR A 179 -14.64 1.86 -2.58
N LEU A 180 -15.24 3.04 -2.40
CA LEU A 180 -16.36 3.47 -3.25
C LEU A 180 -15.95 3.52 -4.73
N GLY A 181 -14.76 4.04 -5.02
CA GLY A 181 -14.22 4.08 -6.39
C GLY A 181 -13.93 2.70 -6.97
N TYR A 182 -13.56 1.72 -6.12
CA TYR A 182 -13.45 0.32 -6.54
C TYR A 182 -14.82 -0.24 -6.94
N VAL A 183 -15.82 -0.10 -6.06
CA VAL A 183 -17.18 -0.59 -6.34
C VAL A 183 -17.73 0.00 -7.63
N ILE A 184 -17.59 1.32 -7.84
CA ILE A 184 -18.07 1.97 -9.06
C ILE A 184 -17.36 1.39 -10.29
N ALA A 185 -16.04 1.29 -10.27
CA ALA A 185 -15.28 0.77 -11.41
C ALA A 185 -15.60 -0.70 -11.71
N ASP A 186 -15.68 -1.52 -10.67
CA ASP A 186 -16.00 -2.94 -10.75
C ASP A 186 -17.41 -3.19 -11.29
N MET A 187 -18.40 -2.35 -10.93
CA MET A 187 -19.75 -2.45 -11.46
C MET A 187 -19.81 -2.10 -12.96
N GLY A 188 -19.06 -1.10 -13.41
CA GLY A 188 -18.95 -0.78 -14.84
C GLY A 188 -18.43 -1.98 -15.65
N PHE A 189 -17.42 -2.67 -15.12
CA PHE A 189 -16.89 -3.88 -15.74
C PHE A 189 -17.88 -5.05 -15.68
N LEU A 190 -18.45 -5.34 -14.51
CA LEU A 190 -19.35 -6.48 -14.28
C LEU A 190 -20.61 -6.40 -15.13
N LEU A 191 -21.24 -5.23 -15.23
CA LEU A 191 -22.46 -5.06 -16.03
C LEU A 191 -22.20 -5.19 -17.53
N THR A 192 -20.99 -4.91 -17.98
CA THR A 192 -20.57 -5.05 -19.38
C THR A 192 -20.14 -6.49 -19.69
N ASN A 193 -19.63 -7.22 -18.70
CA ASN A 193 -19.10 -8.58 -18.82
C ASN A 193 -19.83 -9.53 -17.86
N PHE A 194 -21.16 -9.51 -17.89
CA PHE A 194 -21.99 -10.17 -16.90
C PHE A 194 -21.94 -11.69 -17.06
N GLY A 195 -21.79 -12.39 -15.93
CA GLY A 195 -21.81 -13.83 -15.87
C GLY A 195 -21.80 -14.30 -14.41
N ALA A 196 -22.41 -15.46 -14.13
CA ALA A 196 -22.55 -15.97 -12.76
C ALA A 196 -21.22 -16.06 -12.01
N TRP A 197 -20.13 -16.40 -12.71
CA TRP A 197 -18.78 -16.42 -12.16
C TRP A 197 -18.29 -15.03 -11.75
N ASN A 198 -18.39 -14.03 -12.64
CA ASN A 198 -17.97 -12.67 -12.33
C ASN A 198 -18.81 -12.08 -11.20
N VAL A 199 -20.13 -12.34 -11.16
CA VAL A 199 -21.00 -11.96 -10.04
C VAL A 199 -20.48 -12.57 -8.72
N THR A 200 -20.09 -13.84 -8.73
CA THR A 200 -19.54 -14.52 -7.55
C THR A 200 -18.22 -13.89 -7.09
N VAL A 201 -17.31 -13.62 -8.02
CA VAL A 201 -16.02 -12.99 -7.74
C VAL A 201 -16.20 -11.58 -7.16
N TYR A 202 -17.05 -10.75 -7.77
CA TYR A 202 -17.30 -9.39 -7.28
C TYR A 202 -18.12 -9.36 -5.99
N GLY A 203 -19.06 -10.29 -5.79
CA GLY A 203 -19.77 -10.46 -4.52
C GLY A 203 -18.82 -10.85 -3.39
N GLY A 204 -17.90 -11.78 -3.65
CA GLY A 204 -16.82 -12.15 -2.73
C GLY A 204 -15.90 -10.97 -2.43
N LEU A 205 -15.50 -10.21 -3.46
CA LEU A 205 -14.69 -9.01 -3.29
C LEU A 205 -15.38 -7.98 -2.40
N LEU A 206 -16.67 -7.70 -2.59
CA LEU A 206 -17.44 -6.79 -1.74
C LEU A 206 -17.42 -7.24 -0.28
N ALA A 207 -17.63 -8.54 -0.03
CA ALA A 207 -17.55 -9.09 1.33
C ALA A 207 -16.15 -8.91 1.94
N LEU A 208 -15.09 -9.19 1.17
CA LEU A 208 -13.72 -8.96 1.60
C LEU A 208 -13.44 -7.48 1.89
N GLN A 209 -13.93 -6.56 1.05
CA GLN A 209 -13.79 -5.11 1.28
C GLN A 209 -14.50 -4.68 2.57
N VAL A 210 -15.71 -5.19 2.83
CA VAL A 210 -16.42 -4.93 4.09
C VAL A 210 -15.61 -5.42 5.29
N ILE A 211 -15.04 -6.63 5.22
CA ILE A 211 -14.20 -7.17 6.30
C ILE A 211 -12.96 -6.29 6.52
N ARG A 212 -12.28 -5.85 5.44
CA ARG A 212 -11.13 -4.94 5.52
C ARG A 212 -11.50 -3.62 6.20
N ILE A 213 -12.59 -3.02 5.77
CA ILE A 213 -13.11 -1.77 6.34
C ILE A 213 -13.35 -1.95 7.84
N LEU A 214 -14.04 -3.02 8.25
CA LEU A 214 -14.33 -3.26 9.67
C LEU A 214 -13.06 -3.51 10.50
N GLN A 215 -12.07 -4.21 9.95
CA GLN A 215 -10.77 -4.40 10.61
C GLN A 215 -10.03 -3.07 10.77
N GLU A 216 -10.03 -2.25 9.73
CA GLU A 216 -9.43 -0.91 9.74
C GLU A 216 -10.12 0.01 10.75
N GLU A 217 -11.46 0.08 10.77
CA GLU A 217 -12.20 0.89 11.73
C GLU A 217 -11.98 0.40 13.18
N ARG A 218 -11.84 -0.92 13.41
CA ARG A 218 -11.53 -1.47 14.74
C ARG A 218 -10.14 -1.07 15.22
N PHE A 219 -9.16 -1.05 14.32
CA PHE A 219 -7.81 -0.59 14.64
C PHE A 219 -7.82 0.91 14.97
N LEU A 220 -8.50 1.72 14.16
CA LEU A 220 -8.63 3.16 14.35
C LEU A 220 -9.52 3.56 15.54
N ALA A 221 -10.40 2.68 16.02
CA ALA A 221 -11.29 2.95 17.15
C ALA A 221 -10.55 3.30 18.46
N SER A 222 -9.28 2.94 18.56
CA SER A 222 -8.41 3.31 19.69
C SER A 222 -7.95 4.78 19.66
N ASP A 223 -8.11 5.47 18.53
CA ASP A 223 -7.74 6.89 18.37
C ASP A 223 -8.96 7.80 18.63
N PRO A 224 -8.94 8.68 19.64
CA PRO A 224 -10.04 9.61 19.91
C PRO A 224 -10.41 10.50 18.72
N ALA A 225 -9.45 10.90 17.89
CA ALA A 225 -9.71 11.72 16.69
C ALA A 225 -10.55 10.94 15.66
N TYR A 226 -10.46 9.62 15.65
CA TYR A 226 -11.30 8.78 14.80
C TYR A 226 -12.75 8.73 15.31
N GLY A 227 -12.94 8.77 16.63
CA GLY A 227 -14.26 8.91 17.25
C GLY A 227 -14.99 10.18 16.79
N GLU A 228 -14.30 11.32 16.83
CA GLU A 228 -14.85 12.60 16.35
C GLU A 228 -15.15 12.58 14.84
N TYR A 229 -14.26 11.99 14.05
CA TYR A 229 -14.45 11.86 12.61
C TYR A 229 -15.66 10.99 12.27
N ARG A 230 -15.81 9.85 12.95
CA ARG A 230 -16.95 8.93 12.78
C ARG A 230 -18.29 9.57 13.16
N ALA A 231 -18.29 10.52 14.09
CA ALA A 231 -19.48 11.29 14.43
C ALA A 231 -19.90 12.27 13.32
N LYS A 232 -18.91 12.84 12.60
CA LYS A 232 -19.16 13.79 11.50
C LYS A 232 -19.52 13.10 10.19
N VAL A 233 -18.85 12.00 9.86
CA VAL A 233 -19.04 11.27 8.59
C VAL A 233 -19.67 9.92 8.88
N ARG A 234 -20.98 9.80 8.61
CA ARG A 234 -21.80 8.63 8.99
C ARG A 234 -21.58 7.39 8.11
N TYR A 235 -21.35 7.59 6.82
CA TYR A 235 -21.29 6.51 5.83
C TYR A 235 -19.85 6.01 5.64
N ARG A 236 -19.70 4.69 5.44
CA ARG A 236 -18.41 4.05 5.15
C ARG A 236 -18.07 4.19 3.69
N VAL A 237 -18.94 3.70 2.81
CA VAL A 237 -18.70 3.57 1.37
C VAL A 237 -19.87 4.13 0.57
N LEU A 238 -21.11 3.70 0.84
CA LEU A 238 -22.30 4.06 0.09
C LEU A 238 -23.20 4.97 0.94
N PRO A 239 -23.35 6.26 0.56
CA PRO A 239 -24.28 7.16 1.22
C PRO A 239 -25.69 6.56 1.29
N GLY A 240 -26.27 6.52 2.48
CA GLY A 240 -27.59 5.98 2.76
C GLY A 240 -27.64 4.48 3.08
N LEU A 241 -26.57 3.71 2.83
CA LEU A 241 -26.60 2.25 2.90
C LEU A 241 -25.50 1.67 3.79
N PHE A 242 -24.24 2.07 3.57
CA PHE A 242 -23.09 1.55 4.32
C PHE A 242 -22.02 2.60 4.55
#